data_AF-A0A7L1M077-F1
#
_entry.id   AF-A0A7L1M077-F1
#
_cell.length_a   1.000
_cell.length_b   1.000
_cell.length_c   1.000
_cell.angle_alpha   90.00
_cell.angle_beta   90.00
_cell.angle_gamma   90.00
#
_symmetry.space_group_name_H-M   'P 1'
#
loop_
_entity.id
_entity.type
_entity.pdbx_description
1 polymer ?
#
loop_
_entity_poly.entity_id
_entity_poly.type
_entity_poly.pdbx_seq_one_letter_code
_entity_poly.pdbx_strand_id
1 'polypeptide(L)'
;QLFLDDTKVKNFITCFKDVQFLSFFFTHLRRNLSGRFQGEFPFVSRCGRERNFLRCADVPVVFTQLLRGPCGDSRLSFCGGGSALSVPFVPGMLAVLPENGRLYHPAPENAGGVGLVRWALAEEWSS
;
A
#
# COMPACT_ATOMS: atom_id res chain seq x y z
N GLN A 1 1.51 6.21 2.97
CA GLN A 1 2.47 6.51 4.06
C GLN A 1 2.00 5.80 5.32
N LEU A 2 2.93 5.35 6.18
CA LEU A 2 2.64 4.61 7.41
C LEU A 2 2.96 5.49 8.64
N PHE A 3 2.11 5.42 9.67
CA PHE A 3 2.21 6.23 10.88
C PHE A 3 1.90 5.36 12.10
N LEU A 4 2.39 5.75 13.29
CA LEU A 4 1.85 5.23 14.54
C LEU A 4 0.41 5.72 14.71
N ASP A 5 -0.43 4.89 15.34
CA ASP A 5 -1.87 5.15 15.38
C ASP A 5 -2.24 6.41 16.18
N ASP A 6 -1.53 6.61 17.29
CA ASP A 6 -1.65 7.71 18.25
C ASP A 6 -0.98 9.02 17.78
N THR A 7 -0.33 9.01 16.62
CA THR A 7 0.29 10.21 16.04
C THR A 7 -0.77 11.26 15.74
N LYS A 8 -0.78 12.35 16.51
CA LYS A 8 -1.71 13.48 16.36
C LYS A 8 -1.54 14.22 15.03
N VAL A 9 -0.29 14.47 14.63
CA VAL A 9 0.04 15.18 13.38
C VAL A 9 0.63 14.19 12.39
N LYS A 10 -0.13 13.82 11.36
CA LYS A 10 0.29 12.89 10.31
C LYS A 10 0.82 13.69 9.11
N ASN A 11 2.14 13.80 8.99
CA ASN A 11 2.80 14.54 7.92
C ASN A 11 4.09 13.83 7.46
N PHE A 12 4.83 14.44 6.53
CA PHE A 12 6.07 13.84 6.03
C PHE A 12 7.12 13.65 7.13
N ILE A 13 7.16 14.44 8.20
CA ILE A 13 8.16 14.30 9.26
C ILE A 13 7.84 13.11 10.16
N THR A 14 6.55 12.85 10.41
CA THR A 14 6.09 11.83 11.37
C THR A 14 5.80 10.46 10.75
N CYS A 15 5.94 10.30 9.43
CA CYS A 15 5.74 9.01 8.78
C CYS A 15 7.00 8.13 8.85
N PHE A 16 6.79 6.81 8.90
CA PHE A 16 7.86 5.85 8.64
C PHE A 16 8.31 5.95 7.17
N LYS A 17 9.63 5.89 6.95
CA LYS A 17 10.26 6.03 5.62
C LYS A 17 11.33 4.99 5.33
N ASP A 18 11.77 4.26 6.35
CA ASP A 18 12.82 3.27 6.16
C ASP A 18 12.33 2.16 5.23
N VAL A 19 12.99 2.02 4.08
CA VAL A 19 12.54 1.13 3.00
C VAL A 19 12.59 -0.33 3.44
N GLN A 20 13.57 -0.72 4.26
CA GLN A 20 13.68 -2.10 4.74
C GLN A 20 12.52 -2.44 5.69
N PHE A 21 12.23 -1.56 6.64
CA PHE A 21 11.09 -1.68 7.54
C PHE A 21 9.77 -1.72 6.77
N LEU A 22 9.54 -0.78 5.85
CA LEU A 22 8.31 -0.74 5.07
C LEU A 22 8.15 -2.00 4.22
N SER A 23 9.22 -2.44 3.55
CA SER A 23 9.23 -3.67 2.76
C SER A 23 8.87 -4.87 3.61
N PHE A 24 9.51 -5.01 4.78
CA PHE A 24 9.19 -6.07 5.72
C PHE A 24 7.73 -5.99 6.18
N PHE A 25 7.27 -4.82 6.61
CA PHE A 25 5.94 -4.59 7.15
C PHE A 25 4.85 -4.98 6.14
N PHE A 26 4.92 -4.45 4.93
CA PHE A 26 3.89 -4.67 3.91
C PHE A 26 3.98 -6.06 3.27
N THR A 27 5.17 -6.68 3.21
CA THR A 27 5.30 -8.07 2.74
C THR A 27 4.61 -9.05 3.69
N HIS A 28 4.68 -8.81 5.01
CA HIS A 28 4.06 -9.67 6.02
C HIS A 28 2.65 -9.24 6.43
N LEU A 29 2.12 -8.19 5.78
CA LEU A 29 0.78 -7.70 6.07
C LEU A 29 -0.26 -8.72 5.64
N ARG A 30 -1.26 -8.93 6.50
CA ARG A 30 -2.39 -9.82 6.22
C ARG A 30 -3.64 -9.40 6.96
N ARG A 31 -4.80 -9.94 6.56
CA ARG A 31 -6.06 -9.75 7.31
C ARG A 31 -5.89 -10.18 8.77
N ASN A 32 -6.38 -9.36 9.68
CA ASN A 32 -6.37 -9.64 11.11
C ASN A 32 -7.49 -10.64 11.44
N LEU A 33 -7.12 -11.90 11.59
CA LEU A 33 -8.00 -12.98 12.04
C LEU A 33 -7.61 -13.47 13.45
N SER A 34 -6.91 -12.63 14.21
CA SER A 34 -6.35 -13.03 15.51
C SER A 34 -7.32 -12.84 16.69
N GLY A 35 -8.51 -12.28 16.45
CA GLY A 35 -9.46 -11.87 17.49
C GLY A 35 -9.04 -10.62 18.28
N ARG A 36 -7.75 -10.24 18.27
CA ARG A 36 -7.25 -9.03 18.94
C ARG A 36 -7.43 -7.80 18.06
N PHE A 37 -8.11 -6.78 18.59
CA PHE A 37 -8.37 -5.49 17.93
C PHE A 37 -8.98 -5.60 16.53
N GLN A 38 -9.60 -6.73 16.20
CA GLN A 38 -10.01 -7.05 14.83
C GLN A 38 -11.05 -6.08 14.26
N GLY A 39 -11.93 -5.53 15.11
CA GLY A 39 -12.92 -4.54 14.68
C GLY A 39 -12.32 -3.18 14.32
N GLU A 40 -11.21 -2.79 14.94
CA GLU A 40 -10.57 -1.48 14.76
C GLU A 40 -9.39 -1.54 13.78
N PHE A 41 -8.68 -2.68 13.76
CA PHE A 41 -7.49 -2.91 12.96
C PHE A 41 -7.68 -4.16 12.09
N PRO A 42 -8.21 -4.00 10.87
CA PRO A 42 -8.54 -5.11 9.99
C PRO A 42 -7.32 -5.85 9.42
N PHE A 43 -6.11 -5.31 9.58
CA PHE A 43 -4.87 -5.92 9.13
C PHE A 43 -3.85 -6.05 10.25
N VAL A 44 -2.94 -7.01 10.11
CA VAL A 44 -1.82 -7.23 11.03
C VAL A 44 -0.58 -7.63 10.24
N SER A 45 0.56 -7.02 10.56
CA SER A 45 1.89 -7.46 10.11
C SER A 45 2.62 -8.10 11.28
N ARG A 46 3.24 -9.26 11.04
CA ARG A 46 3.98 -10.00 12.08
C ARG A 46 5.48 -9.78 11.91
N CYS A 47 6.15 -9.36 12.98
CA CYS A 47 7.60 -9.18 13.05
C CYS A 47 8.18 -10.02 14.19
N GLY A 48 8.54 -11.27 13.91
CA GLY A 48 8.95 -12.22 14.95
C GLY A 48 7.84 -12.42 16.00
N ARG A 49 8.10 -12.02 17.25
CA ARG A 49 7.13 -12.07 18.36
C ARG A 49 6.19 -10.86 18.39
N GLU A 50 6.55 -9.78 17.68
CA GLU A 50 5.80 -8.54 17.62
C GLU A 50 4.65 -8.61 16.59
N ARG A 51 3.55 -7.94 16.91
CA ARG A 51 2.40 -7.78 16.02
C ARG A 51 2.11 -6.30 15.85
N ASN A 52 2.18 -5.84 14.61
CA ASN A 52 1.81 -4.50 14.23
C ASN A 52 0.40 -4.52 13.64
N PHE A 53 -0.54 -3.90 14.33
CA PHE A 53 -1.92 -3.79 13.87
C PHE A 53 -2.09 -2.57 12.96
N LEU A 54 -2.81 -2.74 11.85
CA LEU A 54 -2.97 -1.71 10.83
C LEU A 54 -4.45 -1.46 10.53
N ARG A 55 -4.78 -0.18 10.46
CA ARG A 55 -6.02 0.33 9.87
C ARG A 55 -5.68 1.37 8.79
N CYS A 56 -6.59 1.50 7.84
CA CYS A 56 -6.47 2.45 6.74
C CYS A 56 -7.87 2.97 6.40
N ALA A 57 -7.93 4.10 5.68
CA ALA A 57 -9.21 4.71 5.31
C ALA A 57 -9.89 4.03 4.11
N ASP A 58 -9.16 3.23 3.35
CA ASP A 58 -9.63 2.61 2.11
C ASP A 58 -9.02 1.20 1.99
N VAL A 59 -7.86 1.10 1.34
CA VAL A 59 -7.09 -0.14 1.20
C VAL A 59 -5.65 0.06 1.70
N PRO A 60 -4.98 -0.98 2.21
CA PRO A 60 -3.66 -0.83 2.82
C PRO A 60 -2.53 -0.68 1.80
N VAL A 61 -2.78 -1.04 0.54
CA VAL A 61 -1.83 -0.86 -0.56
C VAL A 61 -2.17 0.42 -1.32
N VAL A 62 -1.20 1.34 -1.38
CA VAL A 62 -1.31 2.57 -2.18
C VAL A 62 -0.13 2.67 -3.12
N PHE A 63 -0.38 2.61 -4.43
CA PHE A 63 0.62 2.80 -5.47
C PHE A 63 0.98 4.28 -5.58
N THR A 64 2.27 4.58 -5.45
CA THR A 64 2.77 5.96 -5.38
C THR A 64 3.72 6.31 -6.52
N GLN A 65 4.27 5.31 -7.21
CA GLN A 65 5.25 5.52 -8.27
C GLN A 65 5.16 4.43 -9.34
N LEU A 66 5.29 4.83 -10.60
CA LEU A 66 5.54 3.91 -11.72
C LEU A 66 7.05 3.77 -11.93
N LEU A 67 7.57 2.55 -11.76
CA LEU A 67 8.96 2.21 -12.03
C LEU A 67 9.08 1.69 -13.46
N ARG A 68 9.98 2.29 -14.25
CA ARG A 68 10.28 1.86 -15.62
C ARG A 68 11.57 1.05 -15.62
N GLY A 69 11.48 -0.18 -16.12
CA GLY A 69 12.61 -1.10 -16.28
C GLY A 69 13.30 -0.95 -17.64
N PRO A 70 14.49 -1.55 -17.80
CA PRO A 70 15.30 -1.40 -19.01
C PRO A 70 14.65 -1.96 -20.29
N CYS A 71 13.81 -3.00 -20.15
CA CYS A 71 13.21 -3.73 -21.26
C CYS A 71 11.77 -3.30 -21.58
N GLY A 72 11.34 -2.11 -21.13
CA GLY A 72 9.95 -1.65 -21.25
C GLY A 72 9.01 -2.19 -20.16
N ASP A 73 9.48 -3.13 -19.35
CA ASP A 73 8.73 -3.61 -18.17
C ASP A 73 8.44 -2.44 -17.23
N SER A 74 7.18 -2.29 -16.86
CA SER A 74 6.76 -1.27 -15.91
C SER A 74 6.18 -1.92 -14.65
N ARG A 75 6.47 -1.34 -13.49
CA ARG A 75 6.01 -1.85 -12.20
C ARG A 75 5.40 -0.74 -11.36
N LEU A 76 4.30 -1.00 -10.68
CA LEU A 76 3.73 -0.08 -9.71
C LEU A 76 4.37 -0.33 -8.34
N SER A 77 5.10 0.66 -7.85
CA SER A 77 5.65 0.70 -6.50
C SER A 77 4.61 1.23 -5.52
N PHE A 78 4.54 0.62 -4.34
CA PHE A 78 3.57 0.98 -3.31
C PHE A 78 4.21 1.26 -1.95
N CYS A 79 3.48 2.05 -1.16
CA CYS A 79 3.75 2.32 0.25
C CYS A 79 5.18 2.78 0.60
N GLY A 80 5.91 3.37 -0.36
CA GLY A 80 7.28 3.87 -0.18
C GLY A 80 8.37 2.80 -0.20
N GLY A 81 8.08 1.56 -0.59
CA GLY A 81 9.08 0.48 -0.64
C GLY A 81 9.89 0.39 -1.95
N GLY A 82 9.65 1.28 -2.91
CA GLY A 82 10.42 1.31 -4.15
C GLY A 82 10.31 -0.01 -4.93
N SER A 83 11.43 -0.49 -5.48
CA SER A 83 11.47 -1.76 -6.21
C SER A 83 11.13 -2.97 -5.34
N ALA A 84 11.43 -2.93 -4.03
CA ALA A 84 11.17 -4.02 -3.09
C ALA A 84 9.68 -4.23 -2.81
N LEU A 85 8.86 -3.18 -2.92
CA LEU A 85 7.40 -3.25 -2.86
C LEU A 85 6.81 -2.81 -4.19
N SER A 86 6.86 -3.70 -5.18
CA SER A 86 6.30 -3.41 -6.50
C SER A 86 5.62 -4.60 -7.15
N VAL A 87 4.56 -4.34 -7.91
CA VAL A 87 3.85 -5.33 -8.73
C VAL A 87 4.00 -4.99 -10.22
N PRO A 88 3.93 -5.97 -11.14
CA PRO A 88 3.84 -5.67 -12.56
C PRO A 88 2.68 -4.71 -12.85
N PHE A 89 2.93 -3.68 -13.65
CA PHE A 89 1.89 -2.75 -14.07
C PHE A 89 1.16 -3.33 -15.28
N VAL A 90 -0.15 -3.55 -15.15
CA VAL A 90 -1.00 -4.02 -16.23
C VAL A 90 -2.09 -2.96 -16.47
N PRO A 91 -1.91 -2.06 -17.47
CA PRO A 91 -2.85 -0.95 -17.70
C PRO A 91 -4.29 -1.39 -17.87
N GLY A 92 -4.53 -2.54 -18.53
CA GLY A 92 -5.88 -3.10 -18.73
C GLY A 92 -6.58 -3.60 -17.46
N MET A 93 -5.87 -3.66 -16.33
CA MET A 93 -6.43 -4.04 -15.03
C MET A 93 -6.71 -2.83 -14.13
N LEU A 94 -6.53 -1.62 -14.63
CA LEU A 94 -6.93 -0.40 -13.94
C LEU A 94 -8.46 -0.31 -13.91
N ALA A 95 -9.02 -0.06 -12.73
CA ALA A 95 -10.46 0.08 -12.54
C ALA A 95 -10.77 1.33 -11.73
N VAL A 96 -11.70 2.15 -12.22
CA VAL A 96 -12.28 3.25 -11.46
C VAL A 96 -13.48 2.70 -10.69
N LEU A 97 -13.51 2.93 -9.38
CA LEU A 97 -14.67 2.63 -8.56
C LEU A 97 -15.68 3.78 -8.67
N PRO A 98 -16.87 3.59 -9.30
CA PRO A 98 -17.79 4.68 -9.59
C PRO A 98 -18.27 5.45 -8.36
N GLU A 99 -18.37 4.78 -7.21
CA GLU A 99 -18.91 5.33 -5.96
C GLU A 99 -18.03 6.44 -5.37
N ASN A 100 -16.72 6.38 -5.58
CA ASN A 100 -15.77 7.35 -5.03
C ASN A 100 -14.83 7.97 -6.07
N GLY A 101 -14.92 7.55 -7.33
CA GLY A 101 -14.09 8.02 -8.44
C GLY A 101 -12.61 7.64 -8.34
N ARG A 102 -12.22 6.76 -7.40
CA ARG A 102 -10.82 6.39 -7.18
C ARG A 102 -10.39 5.30 -8.15
N LEU A 103 -9.12 5.34 -8.52
CA LEU A 103 -8.48 4.40 -9.43
C LEU A 103 -7.76 3.31 -8.65
N TYR A 104 -7.98 2.05 -9.04
CA TYR A 104 -7.40 0.88 -8.38
C TYR A 104 -6.69 -0.03 -9.39
N HIS A 105 -5.77 -0.85 -8.89
CA HIS A 105 -5.06 -1.88 -9.63
C HIS A 105 -4.90 -3.14 -8.75
N PRO A 106 -4.76 -4.35 -9.32
CA PRO A 106 -4.42 -5.54 -8.56
C PRO A 106 -3.19 -5.36 -7.67
N ALA A 107 -3.27 -5.89 -6.45
CA ALA A 107 -2.23 -5.84 -5.44
C ALA A 107 -2.07 -7.22 -4.78
N PRO A 108 -1.05 -7.43 -3.91
CA PRO A 108 -0.88 -8.72 -3.24
C PRO A 108 -2.12 -9.17 -2.45
N GLU A 109 -2.53 -10.42 -2.65
CA GLU A 109 -3.73 -11.03 -2.04
C GLU A 109 -3.73 -10.97 -0.51
N ASN A 110 -2.57 -11.15 0.11
CA ASN A 110 -2.42 -11.05 1.55
C ASN A 110 -2.79 -9.65 2.06
N ALA A 111 -2.51 -8.60 1.29
CA ALA A 111 -2.84 -7.22 1.62
C ALA A 111 -4.24 -6.79 1.13
N GLY A 112 -5.09 -7.73 0.70
CA GLY A 112 -6.47 -7.45 0.29
C GLY A 112 -6.72 -7.49 -1.22
N GLY A 113 -5.72 -7.86 -2.04
CA GLY A 113 -5.88 -8.14 -3.47
C GLY A 113 -6.02 -6.92 -4.38
N VAL A 114 -6.29 -5.75 -3.82
CA VAL A 114 -6.46 -4.49 -4.55
C VAL A 114 -5.68 -3.35 -3.91
N GLY A 115 -5.14 -2.47 -4.73
CA GLY A 115 -4.39 -1.29 -4.31
C GLY A 115 -4.90 -0.02 -4.96
N LEU A 116 -4.92 1.05 -4.18
CA LEU A 116 -5.32 2.39 -4.62
C LEU A 116 -4.18 3.04 -5.39
N VAL A 117 -4.47 3.61 -6.55
CA VAL A 117 -3.52 4.47 -7.28
C VAL A 117 -3.63 5.87 -6.72
N ARG A 118 -2.51 6.43 -6.25
CA ARG A 118 -2.46 7.82 -5.76
C ARG A 118 -2.85 8.78 -6.88
N TRP A 119 -3.69 9.76 -6.59
CA TRP A 119 -4.15 10.77 -7.56
C TRP A 119 -3.01 11.38 -8.41
N ALA A 120 -1.95 11.90 -7.77
CA ALA A 120 -0.81 12.47 -8.48
C ALA A 120 -0.14 11.48 -9.46
N LEU A 121 -0.12 10.18 -9.15
CA LEU A 121 0.39 9.16 -10.06
C LEU A 121 -0.55 8.94 -11.26
N ALA A 122 -1.86 9.03 -11.06
CA ALA A 122 -2.83 8.92 -12.15
C ALA A 122 -2.80 10.15 -13.08
N GLU A 123 -2.56 11.35 -12.53
CA GLU A 123 -2.37 12.57 -13.31
C GLU A 123 -1.17 12.48 -14.25
N GLU A 124 -0.05 11.90 -13.78
CA GLU A 124 1.16 11.66 -14.59
C GLU A 124 0.90 10.79 -15.84
N TRP A 125 -0.20 10.03 -15.89
CA TRP A 125 -0.58 9.20 -17.05
C TRP A 125 -1.56 9.89 -18.00
N SER A 126 -2.19 10.97 -17.53
CA SER A 126 -3.20 11.72 -18.29
C SER A 126 -2.58 12.89 -19.07
N SER A 127 -1.30 13.19 -18.83
CA SER A 127 -0.49 14.21 -19.51
C SER A 127 0.36 13.62 -20.62
#